data_AF-A0A0M3JL34-F1
#
_entry.id   AF-A0A0M3JL34-F1
#
_cell.length_a   1.000
_cell.length_b   1.000
_cell.length_c   1.000
_cell.angle_alpha   90.00
_cell.angle_beta   90.00
_cell.angle_gamma   90.00
#
_symmetry.space_group_name_H-M   'P 1'
#
loop_
_entity.id
_entity.type
_entity.pdbx_description
1 polymer ?
#
loop_
_entity_poly.entity_id
_entity_poly.type
_entity_poly.pdbx_seq_one_letter_code
_entity_poly.pdbx_strand_id
1 'polypeptide(L)' 'MVLIDNDLRNIVKGIAEGRLLYANLKKTIAYTLTHLMPELYAVLFTFIVGFPLGLSSLQV' A
#
# COMPACT_ATOMS: atom_id res chain seq x y z
N MET A 1 18.11 9.67 -14.83
CA MET A 1 17.78 11.09 -15.03
C MET A 1 18.89 11.70 -15.88
N VAL A 2 18.60 11.98 -17.15
CA VAL A 2 19.47 12.79 -18.02
C VAL A 2 18.99 14.23 -17.87
N LEU A 3 19.86 15.13 -17.43
CA LEU A 3 19.58 16.55 -17.37
C LEU A 3 19.58 17.08 -18.81
N ILE A 4 18.40 17.19 -19.42
CA ILE A 4 18.25 17.74 -20.78
C ILE A 4 18.59 19.25 -20.74
N ASP A 5 18.29 19.90 -19.63
CA ASP A 5 18.74 21.25 -19.31
C ASP A 5 19.84 21.19 -18.24
N ASN A 6 21.00 21.78 -18.54
CA ASN A 6 22.19 21.87 -17.67
C ASN A 6 21.97 22.79 -16.43
N ASP A 7 20.81 22.70 -15.78
CA ASP A 7 20.48 23.48 -14.59
C ASP A 7 20.45 22.60 -13.33
N LEU A 8 21.31 22.94 -12.38
CA LEU A 8 21.39 22.34 -11.03
C LEU A 8 20.04 22.40 -10.28
N ARG A 9 19.13 23.31 -10.64
CA ARG A 9 17.78 23.40 -10.07
C ARG A 9 16.94 22.14 -10.31
N ASN A 10 17.17 21.42 -11.41
CA ASN A 10 16.45 20.18 -11.72
C ASN A 10 16.79 19.05 -10.75
N ILE A 11 18.01 19.04 -10.18
CA ILE A 11 18.39 18.08 -9.14
C ILE A 11 17.57 18.31 -7.88
N VAL A 12 17.40 19.56 -7.46
CA VAL A 12 16.60 19.91 -6.27
C VAL A 12 15.12 19.52 -6.47
N LYS A 13 14.57 19.76 -7.67
CA LYS A 13 13.22 19.29 -8.03
C LYS A 13 13.11 17.76 -7.99
N GLY A 14 14.07 17.03 -8.56
CA GLY A 14 14.09 15.58 -8.55
C GLY A 14 14.15 14.98 -7.13
N ILE A 15 14.90 15.60 -6.21
CA ILE A 15 14.93 15.18 -4.80
C ILE A 15 13.56 15.44 -4.15
N ALA A 16 12.92 16.57 -4.42
CA ALA A 16 11.60 16.89 -3.86
C ALA A 16 10.52 15.90 -4.34
N GLU A 17 10.49 15.59 -5.64
CA GLU A 17 9.58 14.59 -6.22
C GLU A 17 9.89 13.18 -5.69
N GLY A 18 11.16 12.82 -5.54
CA GLY A 18 11.56 11.53 -4.97
C GLY A 18 11.06 11.33 -3.54
N ARG A 19 11.13 12.37 -2.69
CA ARG A 19 10.57 12.31 -1.33
C ARG A 19 9.05 12.14 -1.34
N LEU A 20 8.37 12.82 -2.25
CA LEU A 20 6.92 12.73 -2.40
C LEU A 20 6.49 11.33 -2.89
N LEU A 21 7.22 10.76 -3.85
CA LEU A 21 7.01 9.39 -4.32
C LEU A 21 7.18 8.39 -3.18
N TYR A 22 8.24 8.51 -2.38
CA TYR A 22 8.47 7.62 -1.24
C TYR A 22 7.33 7.70 -0.21
N ALA A 23 6.85 8.90 0.10
CA ALA A 23 5.72 9.09 1.01
C ALA A 23 4.44 8.43 0.47
N ASN A 24 4.19 8.51 -0.84
CA ASN A 24 3.05 7.87 -1.46
C ASN A 24 3.18 6.35 -1.53
N LEU A 25 4.37 5.81 -1.82
CA LEU A 25 4.63 4.37 -1.79
C LEU A 25 4.36 3.77 -0.41
N LYS A 26 4.78 4.44 0.66
CA LYS A 26 4.48 3.99 2.04
C LYS A 26 2.97 3.92 2.28
N LYS A 27 2.20 4.87 1.79
CA LYS A 27 0.73 4.86 1.89
C LYS A 27 0.11 3.73 1.07
N THR A 28 0.58 3.51 -0.15
CA THR A 28 0.10 2.41 -1.00
C THR A 28 0.35 1.06 -0.34
N ILE A 29 1.57 0.82 0.18
CA ILE A 29 1.90 -0.41 0.91
C ILE A 29 1.01 -0.55 2.15
N ALA A 30 0.83 0.50 2.94
CA ALA A 30 -0.05 0.45 4.11
C ALA A 30 -1.50 0.12 3.72
N TYR A 31 -2.02 0.73 2.66
CA TYR A 31 -3.36 0.45 2.15
C TYR A 31 -3.51 -1.01 1.70
N THR A 32 -2.56 -1.50 0.90
CA THR A 32 -2.54 -2.90 0.45
C THR A 32 -2.32 -3.87 1.59
N LEU A 33 -1.63 -3.53 2.67
CA LEU A 33 -1.50 -4.45 3.80
C LEU A 33 -2.70 -4.43 4.75
N THR A 34 -3.46 -3.33 4.80
CA THR A 34 -4.54 -3.15 5.78
C THR A 34 -5.72 -4.09 5.51
N HIS A 35 -6.04 -4.43 4.26
CA HIS A 35 -7.17 -5.32 3.95
C HIS A 35 -6.93 -6.80 4.34
N LEU A 36 -5.67 -7.23 4.47
CA LEU A 36 -5.30 -8.58 4.87
C LEU A 36 -5.69 -8.90 6.34
N MET A 37 -5.73 -7.88 7.21
CA MET A 37 -6.06 -8.07 8.63
C MET A 37 -7.54 -8.44 8.82
N PRO A 38 -8.53 -7.67 8.31
CA PRO A 38 -9.94 -8.05 8.34
C PRO A 38 -10.23 -9.44 7.76
N GLU A 39 -9.59 -9.81 6.66
CA GLU A 39 -9.75 -11.14 6.04
C GLU A 39 -9.31 -12.25 6.97
N LEU A 40 -8.11 -12.12 7.57
CA LEU A 40 -7.61 -13.08 8.54
C LEU A 40 -8.55 -13.20 9.74
N TYR A 41 -9.05 -12.09 10.27
CA TYR A 41 -10.01 -12.11 11.37
C TYR A 41 -11.32 -12.80 10.99
N ALA A 42 -11.90 -12.52 9.82
CA ALA A 42 -13.14 -13.14 9.37
C ALA A 42 -13.02 -14.68 9.29
N VAL A 43 -11.88 -15.17 8.80
CA VAL A 43 -11.59 -16.61 8.75
C VAL A 43 -11.40 -17.17 10.15
N LEU A 44 -10.61 -16.51 11.02
CA LEU A 44 -10.39 -16.98 12.40
C LEU A 44 -11.68 -17.02 13.23
N PHE A 45 -12.57 -16.02 13.10
CA PHE A 45 -13.86 -16.01 13.78
C PHE A 45 -14.79 -17.14 13.30
N THR A 46 -14.76 -17.47 12.01
CA THR A 46 -15.47 -18.62 11.45
C THR A 46 -14.99 -19.92 12.11
N PHE A 47 -13.67 -20.11 12.24
CA PHE A 47 -13.09 -21.32 12.84
C PHE A 47 -13.28 -21.44 14.36
N ILE A 48 -13.18 -20.33 15.10
CA ILE A 48 -13.19 -20.35 16.58
C ILE A 48 -14.62 -20.32 17.13
N VAL A 49 -15.51 -19.51 16.55
CA VAL A 49 -16.86 -19.24 17.08
C VAL A 49 -17.94 -20.02 16.32
N GLY A 50 -17.59 -20.66 15.19
CA GLY A 50 -18.55 -21.39 14.35
C GLY A 50 -19.55 -20.46 13.64
N PHE A 51 -19.21 -19.17 13.49
CA PHE A 51 -20.01 -18.22 12.72
C PHE A 51 -20.10 -18.67 11.25
N PRO A 52 -21.21 -18.42 10.55
CA PRO A 52 -21.29 -18.67 9.11
C PRO A 52 -20.17 -17.91 8.38
N LEU A 53 -19.62 -18.53 7.32
CA LEU A 53 -18.54 -18.01 6.49
C LEU A 53 -18.70 -16.50 6.23
N GLY A 54 -17.91 -15.69 6.92
CA GLY A 54 -17.99 -14.23 6.83
C GLY A 54 -17.52 -13.69 5.48
N LEU A 55 -16.53 -14.35 4.88
CA LEU A 55 -15.98 -14.05 3.55
C LEU A 55 -15.66 -15.37 2.84
N SER A 56 -16.12 -15.51 1.60
CA SER A 56 -15.72 -16.62 0.74
C SER A 56 -14.42 -16.30 0.00
N SER A 57 -13.66 -17.33 -0.40
CA SER A 57 -12.40 -17.18 -1.15
C SER A 57 -12.56 -16.43 -2.49
N LEU A 58 -13.79 -16.20 -2.94
CA LEU A 58 -14.12 -15.49 -4.18
C LEU A 58 -14.32 -13.98 -3.96
N GLN A 59 -14.42 -13.54 -2.71
CA GLN A 59 -14.66 -12.15 -2.30
C GLN A 59 -13.42 -11.46 -1.71
N VAL A 60 -12.30 -12.20 -1.63
CA VAL A 60 -10.95 -11.75 -1.28
C VAL A 60 -10.23 -11.31 -2.54
#